data_AF-A0A7S0LR26-F1
#
_entry.id   AF-A0A7S0LR26-F1
#
_cell.length_a   1.000
_cell.length_b   1.000
_cell.length_c   1.000
_cell.angle_alpha   90.00
_cell.angle_beta   90.00
_cell.angle_gamma   90.00
#
_symmetry.space_group_name_H-M   'P 1'
#
loop_
_entity.id
_entity.type
_entity.pdbx_description
1 polymer ?
#
loop_
_entity_poly.entity_id
_entity_poly.type
_entity_poly.pdbx_seq_one_letter_code
_entity_poly.pdbx_strand_id
1 'polypeptide(L)'
;VQPLAVALLYWHATIPTHLVAAGGEADADSAVANSKSSAPAGCEFVLVVDVGGSSSSASVVQKAPSASSAERPTADLTADISLVASASDLHLGGNEVDLKLRQHVLKDIRRRSRVDLTDNSRAMARLLIACEEAKRSLATGSQATVTVEADGADYFCNVSRAVLDDVSAGLCRALVGLVGKALAQAQLGGDRISATLLAGGGARSLCV
;
A
#
# COMPACT_ATOMS: atom_id res chain seq x y z
N VAL A 1 10.80 -1.46 -13.54
CA VAL A 1 9.56 -2.24 -13.71
C VAL A 1 9.20 -2.82 -12.34
N GLN A 2 8.65 -1.96 -11.48
CA GLN A 2 7.28 -2.00 -10.91
C GLN A 2 7.00 -3.17 -9.95
N PRO A 3 7.43 -3.10 -8.69
CA PRO A 3 7.27 -4.20 -7.74
C PRO A 3 5.84 -4.42 -7.24
N LEU A 4 4.89 -3.47 -7.32
CA LEU A 4 3.53 -3.69 -6.81
C LEU A 4 2.54 -4.14 -7.90
N ALA A 5 2.59 -3.57 -9.10
CA ALA A 5 1.92 -4.17 -10.27
C ALA A 5 2.44 -5.58 -10.53
N VAL A 6 3.77 -5.80 -10.43
CA VAL A 6 4.35 -7.16 -10.50
C VAL A 6 3.98 -7.97 -9.26
N ALA A 7 3.88 -7.45 -8.03
CA ALA A 7 3.43 -8.25 -6.89
C ALA A 7 1.95 -8.63 -6.96
N LEU A 8 1.06 -7.79 -7.50
CA LEU A 8 -0.35 -8.10 -7.71
C LEU A 8 -0.54 -9.02 -8.94
N LEU A 9 0.27 -8.88 -9.99
CA LEU A 9 0.33 -9.81 -11.12
C LEU A 9 1.04 -11.14 -10.76
N TYR A 10 2.08 -11.13 -9.92
CA TYR A 10 2.75 -12.32 -9.36
C TYR A 10 1.87 -12.99 -8.31
N TRP A 11 1.08 -12.24 -7.55
CA TRP A 11 0.03 -12.79 -6.68
C TRP A 11 -0.96 -13.59 -7.52
N HIS A 12 -1.30 -13.10 -8.71
CA HIS A 12 -2.10 -13.83 -9.69
C HIS A 12 -1.38 -15.03 -10.32
N ALA A 13 -0.04 -15.11 -10.26
CA ALA A 13 0.78 -16.11 -10.96
C ALA A 13 1.53 -17.12 -10.05
N THR A 14 1.59 -16.91 -8.72
CA THR A 14 2.56 -17.63 -7.85
C THR A 14 1.95 -18.17 -6.55
N ILE A 15 0.67 -18.55 -6.54
CA ILE A 15 0.19 -19.54 -5.58
C ILE A 15 0.03 -20.86 -6.33
N PRO A 16 0.91 -21.86 -6.09
CA PRO A 16 0.59 -23.22 -6.46
C PRO A 16 -0.68 -23.61 -5.73
N THR A 17 -1.73 -23.96 -6.47
CA THR A 17 -3.05 -24.39 -5.98
C THR A 17 -3.02 -25.60 -5.02
N HIS A 18 -1.84 -26.13 -4.72
CA HIS A 18 -1.59 -27.26 -3.83
C HIS A 18 -0.91 -26.90 -2.50
N LEU A 19 -0.52 -25.64 -2.24
CA LEU A 19 0.18 -25.27 -0.99
C LEU A 19 -0.69 -24.63 0.10
N VAL A 20 -2.02 -24.64 -0.04
CA VAL A 20 -2.96 -24.30 1.06
C VAL A 20 -3.34 -25.54 1.89
N ALA A 21 -2.75 -26.70 1.59
CA ALA A 21 -2.99 -27.96 2.31
C ALA A 21 -1.69 -28.50 2.94
N ALA A 22 -1.28 -27.95 4.08
CA ALA A 22 -0.43 -28.63 5.06
C ALA A 22 -0.58 -27.93 6.44
N GLY A 23 -1.18 -28.65 7.40
CA GLY A 23 -1.34 -28.23 8.80
C GLY A 23 0.00 -28.19 9.56
N GLY A 24 0.11 -27.72 10.80
CA GLY A 24 -0.90 -27.45 11.81
C GLY A 24 -0.52 -28.18 13.10
N GLU A 25 -0.52 -27.49 14.24
CA GLU A 25 -0.58 -28.07 15.59
C GLU A 25 -0.90 -26.93 16.58
N ALA A 26 -1.88 -26.96 17.48
CA ALA A 26 -3.18 -27.61 17.57
C ALA A 26 -3.95 -26.78 18.62
N ASP A 27 -5.22 -26.47 18.39
CA ASP A 27 -6.27 -26.45 19.41
C ASP A 27 -7.65 -26.22 18.77
N ALA A 28 -8.65 -26.79 19.43
CA ALA A 28 -9.79 -27.46 18.82
C ALA A 28 -10.92 -26.59 18.25
N ASP A 29 -11.58 -27.20 17.26
CA ASP A 29 -13.00 -27.14 16.95
C ASP A 29 -13.55 -25.92 16.18
N SER A 30 -13.53 -26.00 14.85
CA SER A 30 -14.75 -25.88 14.03
C SER A 30 -14.42 -26.10 12.55
N ALA A 31 -15.12 -27.06 11.95
CA ALA A 31 -15.08 -27.33 10.52
C ALA A 31 -15.62 -26.10 9.76
N VAL A 32 -14.74 -25.36 9.07
CA VAL A 32 -15.17 -24.38 8.08
C VAL A 32 -15.56 -25.15 6.82
N ALA A 33 -16.86 -25.44 6.73
CA ALA A 33 -17.49 -25.92 5.54
C ALA A 33 -17.12 -25.02 4.35
N ASN A 34 -16.74 -25.65 3.24
CA ASN A 34 -16.54 -25.02 1.95
C ASN A 34 -17.91 -24.53 1.44
N SER A 35 -18.39 -23.38 1.94
CA SER A 35 -19.59 -22.75 1.43
C SER A 35 -19.21 -22.02 0.13
N LYS A 36 -19.67 -22.58 -1.00
CA LYS A 36 -19.86 -21.81 -2.22
C LYS A 36 -20.69 -20.58 -1.86
N SER A 37 -20.06 -19.40 -1.74
CA SER A 37 -20.79 -18.15 -1.69
C SER A 37 -21.37 -17.94 -3.09
N SER A 38 -22.67 -18.18 -3.25
CA SER A 38 -23.37 -17.97 -4.50
C SER A 38 -23.65 -16.48 -4.65
N ALA A 39 -22.61 -15.68 -4.89
CA ALA A 39 -22.81 -14.35 -5.45
C ALA A 39 -23.60 -14.52 -6.77
N PRO A 40 -24.71 -13.78 -6.97
CA PRO A 40 -25.52 -13.92 -8.17
C PRO A 40 -24.67 -13.68 -9.42
N ALA A 41 -24.93 -14.48 -10.47
CA ALA A 41 -24.21 -14.38 -11.73
C ALA A 41 -24.35 -12.95 -12.29
N GLY A 42 -23.22 -12.31 -12.59
CA GLY A 42 -23.18 -10.94 -13.16
C GLY A 42 -22.76 -9.82 -12.20
N CYS A 43 -22.54 -10.09 -10.91
CA CYS A 43 -21.97 -9.10 -10.01
C CYS A 43 -20.46 -8.94 -10.22
N GLU A 44 -20.02 -7.70 -10.40
CA GLU A 44 -18.62 -7.31 -10.57
C GLU A 44 -18.05 -6.91 -9.21
N PHE A 45 -16.87 -7.42 -8.82
CA PHE A 45 -16.21 -7.02 -7.58
C PHE A 45 -14.98 -6.17 -7.89
N VAL A 46 -14.86 -5.03 -7.22
CA VAL A 46 -13.75 -4.10 -7.36
C VAL A 46 -13.05 -3.98 -6.01
N LEU A 47 -11.73 -4.13 -6.02
CA LEU A 47 -10.90 -3.86 -4.86
C LEU A 47 -10.44 -2.40 -4.89
N VAL A 48 -10.71 -1.64 -3.84
CA VAL A 48 -10.23 -0.27 -3.68
C VAL A 48 -9.16 -0.27 -2.59
N VAL A 49 -7.94 0.12 -2.94
CA VAL A 49 -6.82 0.26 -1.99
C VAL A 49 -6.46 1.73 -1.89
N ASP A 50 -6.76 2.35 -0.76
CA ASP A 50 -6.37 3.74 -0.46
C ASP A 50 -5.11 3.76 0.40
N VAL A 51 -4.04 4.38 -0.10
CA VAL A 51 -2.76 4.51 0.59
C VAL A 51 -2.51 5.98 0.90
N GLY A 52 -2.77 6.36 2.15
CA GLY A 52 -2.56 7.69 2.69
C GLY A 52 -1.14 7.95 3.20
N GLY A 53 -0.97 9.09 3.86
CA GLY A 53 0.28 9.42 4.56
C GLY A 53 0.45 8.58 5.84
N SER A 54 -0.59 8.52 6.68
CA SER A 54 -0.51 7.83 7.98
C SER A 54 -1.25 6.50 8.01
N SER A 55 -2.29 6.36 7.18
CA SER A 55 -3.19 5.22 7.20
C SER A 55 -3.44 4.70 5.79
N SER A 56 -3.85 3.44 5.73
CA SER A 56 -4.26 2.78 4.49
C SER A 56 -5.51 1.95 4.73
N SER A 57 -6.31 1.78 3.69
CA SER A 57 -7.48 0.91 3.72
C SER A 57 -7.59 0.08 2.44
N ALA A 58 -8.16 -1.11 2.56
CA ALA A 58 -8.53 -1.97 1.45
C ALA A 58 -10.01 -2.32 1.59
N SER A 59 -10.79 -2.01 0.56
CA SER A 59 -12.24 -2.22 0.55
C SER A 59 -12.65 -3.03 -0.67
N VAL A 60 -13.47 -4.05 -0.45
CA VAL A 60 -14.09 -4.81 -1.53
C VAL A 60 -15.47 -4.26 -1.76
N VAL A 61 -15.72 -3.84 -2.99
CA VAL A 61 -16.94 -3.20 -3.43
C VAL A 61 -17.60 -4.07 -4.47
N GLN A 62 -18.89 -4.29 -4.33
CA GLN A 62 -19.71 -4.99 -5.32
C GLN A 62 -20.44 -3.97 -6.16
N LYS A 63 -20.42 -4.18 -7.48
CA LYS A 63 -21.18 -3.42 -8.45
C LYS A 63 -22.28 -4.31 -9.02
N ALA A 64 -23.51 -3.81 -8.98
CA ALA A 64 -24.65 -4.47 -9.59
C ALA A 64 -24.43 -4.58 -11.11
N PRO A 65 -24.89 -5.67 -11.76
CA PRO A 65 -24.86 -5.75 -13.22
C PRO A 65 -25.63 -4.56 -13.81
N SER A 66 -24.99 -3.80 -14.71
CA SER A 66 -25.70 -2.72 -15.40
C SER A 66 -26.84 -3.33 -16.21
N ALA A 67 -28.08 -3.06 -15.84
CA ALA A 67 -29.23 -3.52 -16.62
C ALA A 67 -29.09 -3.02 -18.07
N SER A 68 -29.09 -3.95 -19.02
CA SER A 68 -29.07 -3.62 -20.44
C SER A 68 -30.37 -2.90 -20.81
N SER A 69 -30.25 -1.59 -21.08
CA SER A 69 -31.18 -0.75 -21.85
C SER A 69 -32.62 -0.57 -21.35
N ALA A 70 -33.04 0.69 -21.34
CA ALA A 70 -34.42 1.21 -21.32
C ALA A 70 -35.09 1.36 -19.94
N GLU A 71 -34.67 2.36 -19.18
CA GLU A 71 -35.53 3.44 -18.68
C GLU A 71 -34.63 4.49 -18.01
N ARG A 72 -34.99 5.77 -18.11
CA ARG A 72 -34.16 6.89 -17.65
C ARG A 72 -34.54 7.17 -16.19
N PRO A 73 -33.73 6.87 -15.16
CA PRO A 73 -34.05 7.28 -13.79
C PRO A 73 -33.24 8.53 -13.45
N THR A 74 -33.94 9.64 -13.25
CA THR A 74 -33.43 10.72 -12.40
C THR A 74 -33.44 10.20 -10.97
N ALA A 75 -32.24 10.05 -10.38
CA ALA A 75 -31.91 9.86 -8.96
C ALA A 75 -31.09 8.59 -8.67
N ASP A 76 -29.94 8.83 -8.04
CA ASP A 76 -29.07 7.91 -7.30
C ASP A 76 -28.11 6.99 -8.08
N LEU A 77 -27.00 7.57 -8.54
CA LEU A 77 -25.81 6.84 -9.03
C LEU A 77 -25.13 5.96 -7.96
N THR A 78 -25.58 6.02 -6.70
CA THR A 78 -25.10 5.22 -5.57
C THR A 78 -25.87 3.90 -5.39
N ALA A 79 -26.99 3.69 -6.10
CA ALA A 79 -27.79 2.46 -5.94
C ALA A 79 -27.11 1.19 -6.49
N ASP A 80 -26.11 1.32 -7.36
CA ASP A 80 -25.46 0.20 -8.05
C ASP A 80 -24.15 -0.27 -7.39
N ILE A 81 -23.73 0.34 -6.27
CA ILE A 81 -22.43 0.08 -5.63
C ILE A 81 -22.62 -0.17 -4.12
N SER A 82 -22.25 -1.35 -3.64
CA SER A 82 -22.33 -1.71 -2.22
C SER A 82 -20.97 -2.12 -1.66
N LEU A 83 -20.69 -1.73 -0.42
CA LEU A 83 -19.50 -2.16 0.31
C LEU A 83 -19.71 -3.59 0.83
N VAL A 84 -18.80 -4.50 0.49
CA VAL A 84 -18.83 -5.90 0.95
C VAL A 84 -18.01 -6.06 2.22
N ALA A 85 -16.78 -5.57 2.20
CA ALA A 85 -15.85 -5.63 3.33
C ALA A 85 -14.84 -4.50 3.27
N SER A 86 -14.29 -4.13 4.42
CA SER A 86 -13.21 -3.15 4.51
C SER A 86 -12.28 -3.49 5.65
N ALA A 87 -10.98 -3.42 5.37
CA ALA A 87 -9.92 -3.49 6.36
C ALA A 87 -9.10 -2.20 6.32
N SER A 88 -8.71 -1.70 7.48
CA SER A 88 -7.88 -0.49 7.59
C SER A 88 -6.76 -0.68 8.59
N ASP A 89 -5.68 0.08 8.41
CA ASP A 89 -4.56 0.20 9.34
C ASP A 89 -4.19 1.68 9.48
N LEU A 90 -4.25 2.18 10.73
CA LEU A 90 -4.04 3.59 11.07
C LEU A 90 -2.56 3.99 11.16
N HIS A 91 -1.65 3.02 11.08
CA HIS A 91 -0.21 3.24 11.16
C HIS A 91 0.51 2.86 9.87
N LEU A 92 -0.23 2.38 8.87
CA LEU A 92 0.31 1.94 7.59
C LEU A 92 0.16 3.05 6.55
N GLY A 93 1.26 3.71 6.17
CA GLY A 93 1.19 4.78 5.17
C GLY A 93 2.54 5.32 4.73
N GLY A 94 2.50 6.29 3.82
CA GLY A 94 3.70 6.89 3.23
C GLY A 94 4.69 7.50 4.23
N ASN A 95 4.23 7.91 5.42
CA ASN A 95 5.04 8.51 6.47
C ASN A 95 6.06 7.51 7.04
N GLU A 96 5.74 6.22 7.07
CA GLU A 96 6.69 5.18 7.49
C GLU A 96 7.92 5.14 6.58
N VAL A 97 7.72 5.40 5.28
CA VAL A 97 8.80 5.49 4.30
C VAL A 97 9.61 6.76 4.49
N ASP A 98 8.97 7.89 4.78
CA ASP A 98 9.67 9.15 5.08
C ASP A 98 10.58 8.99 6.31
N LEU A 99 10.08 8.33 7.36
CA LEU A 99 10.85 8.05 8.58
C LEU A 99 12.04 7.13 8.31
N LYS A 100 11.87 6.09 7.50
CA LYS A 100 12.97 5.17 7.12
C LYS A 100 13.99 5.86 6.21
N LEU A 101 13.53 6.69 5.28
CA LEU A 101 14.41 7.47 4.41
C LEU A 101 15.22 8.49 5.22
N ARG A 102 14.60 9.16 6.19
CA ARG A 102 15.29 10.03 7.15
C ARG A 102 16.39 9.28 7.90
N GLN A 103 16.12 8.06 8.38
CA GLN A 103 17.14 7.24 9.04
C GLN A 103 18.31 6.88 8.12
N HIS A 104 18.03 6.58 6.84
CA HIS A 104 19.07 6.34 5.85
C HIS A 104 19.96 7.58 5.66
N VAL A 105 19.34 8.75 5.44
CA VAL A 105 20.06 10.02 5.25
C VAL A 105 20.88 10.39 6.48
N LEU A 106 20.33 10.21 7.70
CA LEU A 106 21.08 10.45 8.94
C LEU A 106 22.33 9.59 9.05
N LYS A 107 22.22 8.29 8.74
CA LYS A 107 23.38 7.38 8.76
C LYS A 107 24.45 7.83 7.79
N ASP A 108 24.06 8.29 6.61
CA ASP A 108 24.98 8.77 5.59
C ASP A 108 25.67 10.09 5.99
N ILE A 109 24.92 11.06 6.54
CA ILE A 109 25.48 12.30 7.09
C ILE A 109 26.46 12.01 8.24
N ARG A 110 26.07 11.17 9.20
CA ARG A 110 26.93 10.75 10.31
C ARG A 110 28.23 10.13 9.81
N ARG A 111 28.16 9.28 8.79
CA ARG A 111 29.33 8.64 8.18
C ARG A 111 30.27 9.64 7.51
N ARG A 112 29.74 10.61 6.75
CA ARG A 112 30.56 11.58 6.00
C ARG A 112 31.09 12.72 6.86
N SER A 113 30.23 13.31 7.68
CA SER A 113 30.53 14.53 8.42
C SER A 113 30.94 14.29 9.87
N ARG A 114 30.80 13.06 10.39
CA ARG A 114 31.02 12.70 11.80
C ARG A 114 30.17 13.52 12.78
N VAL A 115 29.05 14.05 12.31
CA VAL A 115 28.07 14.83 13.09
C VAL A 115 26.81 14.01 13.27
N ASP A 116 26.25 14.04 14.48
CA ASP A 116 24.96 13.46 14.77
C ASP A 116 23.88 14.55 14.91
N LEU A 117 22.86 14.49 14.05
CA LEU A 117 21.75 15.44 14.03
C LEU A 117 20.55 14.99 14.87
N THR A 118 20.58 13.82 15.55
CA THR A 118 19.39 13.31 16.25
C THR A 118 18.89 14.20 17.38
N ASP A 119 19.80 14.88 18.07
CA ASP A 119 19.44 15.73 19.22
C ASP A 119 18.94 17.11 18.77
N ASN A 120 19.11 17.45 17.49
CA ASN A 120 18.62 18.69 16.90
C ASN A 120 17.20 18.50 16.35
N SER A 121 16.20 18.77 17.17
CA SER A 121 14.77 18.61 16.81
C SER A 121 14.37 19.43 15.57
N ARG A 122 14.93 20.62 15.39
CA ARG A 122 14.68 21.47 14.22
C ARG A 122 15.27 20.86 12.95
N ALA A 123 16.50 20.37 13.00
CA ALA A 123 17.12 19.67 11.88
C ALA A 123 16.36 18.38 11.52
N MET A 124 15.94 17.61 12.53
CA MET A 124 15.16 16.38 12.34
C MET A 124 13.79 16.63 11.67
N ALA A 125 13.12 17.73 12.00
CA ALA A 125 11.87 18.13 11.37
C ALA A 125 12.07 18.57 9.91
N ARG A 126 13.07 19.42 9.65
CA ARG A 126 13.45 19.84 8.30
C ARG A 126 13.84 18.65 7.42
N LEU A 127 14.61 17.72 7.98
CA LEU A 127 15.05 16.54 7.26
C LEU A 127 13.89 15.62 6.89
N LEU A 128 12.86 15.52 7.74
CA LEU A 128 11.66 14.73 7.41
C LEU A 128 10.92 15.31 6.20
N ILE A 129 10.74 16.64 6.16
CA ILE A 129 10.10 17.34 5.02
C ILE A 129 10.93 17.12 3.74
N ALA A 130 12.25 17.29 3.82
CA ALA A 130 13.14 17.05 2.69
C ALA A 130 13.13 15.59 2.21
N CYS A 131 12.94 14.62 3.12
CA CYS A 131 12.78 13.21 2.76
C CYS A 131 11.42 12.96 2.06
N GLU A 132 10.34 13.59 2.51
CA GLU A 132 9.04 13.50 1.83
C GLU A 132 9.10 14.06 0.40
N GLU A 133 9.79 15.19 0.22
CA GLU A 133 10.06 15.77 -1.09
C GLU A 133 10.91 14.84 -1.96
N ALA A 134 12.01 14.32 -1.43
CA ALA A 134 12.87 13.38 -2.15
C ALA A 134 12.13 12.10 -2.54
N LYS A 135 11.27 11.56 -1.66
CA LYS A 135 10.39 10.43 -1.97
C LYS A 135 9.49 10.75 -3.17
N ARG A 136 8.84 11.92 -3.19
CA ARG A 136 8.00 12.36 -4.32
C ARG A 136 8.81 12.49 -5.61
N SER A 137 10.00 13.08 -5.56
CA SER A 137 10.89 13.17 -6.73
C SER A 137 11.35 11.79 -7.22
N LEU A 138 11.68 10.89 -6.31
CA LEU A 138 12.11 9.53 -6.62
C LEU A 138 10.99 8.65 -7.15
N ALA A 139 9.71 9.02 -6.98
CA ALA A 139 8.59 8.27 -7.55
C ALA A 139 8.67 8.18 -9.08
N THR A 140 9.20 9.21 -9.74
CA THR A 140 9.42 9.24 -11.20
C THR A 140 10.89 9.36 -11.58
N GLY A 141 11.75 9.89 -10.70
CA GLY A 141 13.19 10.05 -10.92
C GLY A 141 14.02 8.83 -10.50
N SER A 142 15.28 8.80 -10.94
CA SER A 142 16.26 7.78 -10.56
C SER A 142 17.09 8.17 -9.34
N GLN A 143 17.22 9.47 -9.06
CA GLN A 143 17.98 10.04 -7.94
C GLN A 143 17.33 11.34 -7.45
N ALA A 144 17.56 11.66 -6.18
CA ALA A 144 17.19 12.94 -5.56
C ALA A 144 18.28 13.35 -4.54
N THR A 145 18.41 14.65 -4.29
CA THR A 145 19.32 15.18 -3.27
C THR A 145 18.50 15.73 -2.11
N VAL A 146 18.77 15.21 -0.92
CA VAL A 146 18.20 15.68 0.34
C VAL A 146 19.18 16.67 0.96
N THR A 147 18.71 17.86 1.31
CA THR A 147 19.52 18.91 1.95
C THR A 147 18.90 19.31 3.30
N VAL A 148 19.74 19.52 4.31
CA VAL A 148 19.33 20.02 5.62
C VAL A 148 20.37 20.97 6.19
N GLU A 149 19.92 22.14 6.64
CA GLU A 149 20.72 23.11 7.38
C GLU A 149 20.62 22.83 8.89
N ALA A 150 21.75 22.66 9.56
CA ALA A 150 21.85 22.50 11.00
C ALA A 150 23.17 23.06 11.55
N ASP A 151 23.10 23.73 12.70
CA ASP A 151 24.27 24.25 13.44
C ASP A 151 25.22 25.13 12.61
N GLY A 152 24.64 25.92 11.68
CA GLY A 152 25.39 26.82 10.80
C GLY A 152 26.09 26.14 9.62
N ALA A 153 25.78 24.86 9.36
CA ALA A 153 26.30 24.11 8.23
C ALA A 153 25.17 23.47 7.41
N ASP A 154 25.42 23.31 6.11
CA ASP A 154 24.54 22.59 5.20
C ASP A 154 25.04 21.17 4.99
N TYR A 155 24.14 20.20 5.18
CA TYR A 155 24.38 18.80 4.91
C TYR A 155 23.54 18.37 3.72
N PHE A 156 24.14 17.60 2.82
CA PHE A 156 23.46 17.03 1.66
C PHE A 156 23.65 15.51 1.62
N CYS A 157 22.70 14.80 1.02
CA CYS A 157 22.75 13.36 0.77
C CYS A 157 22.06 13.04 -0.56
N ASN A 158 22.76 12.29 -1.43
CA ASN A 158 22.17 11.80 -2.67
C ASN A 158 21.51 10.44 -2.40
N VAL A 159 20.22 10.35 -2.69
CA VAL A 159 19.40 9.16 -2.52
C VAL A 159 19.02 8.63 -3.90
N SER A 160 19.18 7.34 -4.13
CA SER A 160 18.78 6.69 -5.38
C SER A 160 17.41 6.04 -5.26
N ARG A 161 16.79 5.74 -6.40
CA ARG A 161 15.54 4.97 -6.47
C ARG A 161 15.65 3.61 -5.77
N ALA A 162 16.81 2.95 -5.87
CA ALA A 162 17.05 1.67 -5.20
C ALA A 162 16.91 1.78 -3.67
N VAL A 163 17.41 2.87 -3.08
CA VAL A 163 17.23 3.13 -1.63
C VAL A 163 15.76 3.29 -1.28
N LEU A 164 14.98 4.00 -2.12
CA LEU A 164 13.54 4.13 -1.93
C LEU A 164 12.82 2.77 -1.99
N ASP A 165 13.16 1.94 -2.97
CA ASP A 165 12.60 0.59 -3.13
C ASP A 165 12.89 -0.27 -1.88
N ASP A 166 14.11 -0.21 -1.36
CA ASP A 166 14.51 -0.93 -0.14
C ASP A 166 13.73 -0.47 1.10
N VAL A 167 13.62 0.85 1.33
CA VAL A 167 12.91 1.37 2.51
C VAL A 167 11.39 1.19 2.43
N SER A 168 10.84 1.17 1.22
CA SER A 168 9.40 1.00 0.97
C SER A 168 8.95 -0.47 0.96
N ALA A 169 9.87 -1.43 0.78
CA ALA A 169 9.55 -2.86 0.71
C ALA A 169 8.69 -3.37 1.89
N GLY A 170 8.93 -2.85 3.10
CA GLY A 170 8.12 -3.21 4.27
C GLY A 170 6.67 -2.74 4.18
N LEU A 171 6.44 -1.51 3.72
CA LEU A 171 5.09 -0.95 3.52
C LEU A 171 4.35 -1.72 2.42
N CYS A 172 5.03 -2.05 1.32
CA CYS A 172 4.45 -2.86 0.24
C CYS A 172 3.96 -4.23 0.73
N ARG A 173 4.77 -4.94 1.54
CA ARG A 173 4.36 -6.24 2.12
C ARG A 173 3.15 -6.11 3.04
N ALA A 174 3.12 -5.06 3.86
CA ALA A 174 2.02 -4.84 4.77
C ALA A 174 0.72 -4.44 4.03
N LEU A 175 0.80 -3.69 2.92
CA LEU A 175 -0.34 -3.42 2.04
C LEU A 175 -0.92 -4.70 1.43
N VAL A 176 -0.06 -5.63 0.99
CA VAL A 176 -0.52 -6.96 0.52
C VAL A 176 -1.26 -7.72 1.63
N GLY A 177 -0.74 -7.68 2.87
CA GLY A 177 -1.42 -8.25 4.02
C GLY A 177 -2.79 -7.60 4.30
N LEU A 178 -2.89 -6.28 4.14
CA LEU A 178 -4.14 -5.53 4.31
C LEU A 178 -5.20 -5.94 3.26
N VAL A 179 -4.78 -6.08 1.99
CA VAL A 179 -5.65 -6.60 0.92
C VAL A 179 -6.12 -8.01 1.23
N GLY A 180 -5.23 -8.89 1.70
CA GLY A 180 -5.59 -10.25 2.10
C GLY A 180 -6.66 -10.27 3.21
N LYS A 181 -6.57 -9.38 4.20
CA LYS A 181 -7.59 -9.23 5.26
C LYS A 181 -8.96 -8.83 4.68
N ALA A 182 -9.00 -7.84 3.78
CA ALA A 182 -10.24 -7.39 3.17
C ALA A 182 -10.92 -8.49 2.33
N LEU A 183 -10.13 -9.26 1.56
CA LEU A 183 -10.62 -10.40 0.78
C LEU A 183 -11.15 -11.53 1.66
N ALA A 184 -10.44 -11.85 2.75
CA ALA A 184 -10.87 -12.85 3.71
C ALA A 184 -12.21 -12.46 4.39
N GLN A 185 -12.36 -11.19 4.78
CA GLN A 185 -13.61 -10.68 5.33
C GLN A 185 -14.76 -10.71 4.31
N ALA A 186 -14.46 -10.46 3.03
CA ALA A 186 -15.43 -10.57 1.94
C ALA A 186 -15.77 -12.01 1.57
N GLN A 187 -15.04 -13.01 2.08
CA GLN A 187 -15.13 -14.41 1.67
C GLN A 187 -14.95 -14.59 0.15
N LEU A 188 -14.03 -13.82 -0.43
CA LEU A 188 -13.73 -13.84 -1.86
C LEU A 188 -12.27 -14.20 -2.11
N GLY A 189 -12.04 -15.03 -3.12
CA GLY A 189 -10.71 -15.23 -3.70
C GLY A 189 -10.33 -14.06 -4.61
N GLY A 190 -9.03 -13.87 -4.82
CA GLY A 190 -8.52 -12.81 -5.71
C GLY A 190 -8.97 -12.96 -7.16
N ASP A 191 -9.27 -14.18 -7.60
CA ASP A 191 -9.82 -14.53 -8.91
C ASP A 191 -11.22 -13.94 -9.17
N ARG A 192 -11.93 -13.54 -8.11
CA ARG A 192 -13.26 -12.91 -8.20
C ARG A 192 -13.21 -11.39 -8.34
N ILE A 193 -12.04 -10.78 -8.17
CA ILE A 193 -11.86 -9.33 -8.32
C ILE A 193 -11.67 -8.98 -9.80
N SER A 194 -12.57 -8.16 -10.33
CA SER A 194 -12.57 -7.74 -11.74
C SER A 194 -11.62 -6.58 -12.01
N ALA A 195 -11.46 -5.69 -11.02
CA ALA A 195 -10.56 -4.55 -11.13
C ALA A 195 -10.00 -4.15 -9.75
N THR A 196 -8.81 -3.57 -9.75
CA THR A 196 -8.22 -2.93 -8.57
C THR A 196 -8.05 -1.44 -8.82
N LEU A 197 -8.63 -0.62 -7.95
CA LEU A 197 -8.47 0.83 -7.92
C LEU A 197 -7.50 1.19 -6.81
N LEU A 198 -6.45 1.92 -7.17
CA LEU A 198 -5.48 2.44 -6.22
C LEU A 198 -5.73 3.93 -6.01
N ALA A 199 -5.95 4.33 -4.77
CA ALA A 199 -6.22 5.69 -4.35
C ALA A 199 -5.17 6.17 -3.32
N GLY A 200 -5.19 7.48 -3.05
CA GLY A 200 -4.33 8.10 -2.04
C GLY A 200 -3.02 8.69 -2.57
N GLY A 201 -2.42 9.59 -1.79
CA GLY A 201 -1.15 10.25 -2.14
C GLY A 201 0.07 9.34 -1.96
N GLY A 202 0.00 8.42 -1.00
CA GLY A 202 1.04 7.42 -0.75
C GLY A 202 1.19 6.45 -1.93
N ALA A 203 0.08 6.10 -2.57
CA ALA A 203 0.05 5.26 -3.77
C ALA A 203 0.90 5.80 -4.93
N ARG A 204 1.00 7.13 -5.09
CA ARG A 204 1.81 7.75 -6.14
C ARG A 204 3.29 7.83 -5.79
N SER A 205 3.58 7.86 -4.49
CA SER A 205 4.93 8.07 -3.96
C SER A 205 5.68 6.76 -3.76
N LEU A 206 4.93 5.66 -3.64
CA LEU A 206 5.42 4.31 -3.61
C LEU A 206 5.46 3.81 -5.04
N CYS A 207 6.45 2.97 -5.31
CA CYS A 207 6.70 2.35 -6.60
C CYS A 207 5.61 1.30 -6.87
N VAL A 208 4.39 1.77 -7.14
CA VAL A 208 3.24 0.92 -7.45
C VAL A 208 3.23 0.59 -8.94
#